data_AF-A0A258BBY1-F1
#
_entry.id   AF-A0A258BBY1-F1
#
_cell.length_a   1.000
_cell.length_b   1.000
_cell.length_c   1.000
_cell.angle_alpha   90.00
_cell.angle_beta   90.00
_cell.angle_gamma   90.00
#
_symmetry.space_group_name_H-M   'P 1'
#
loop_
_entity.id
_entity.type
_entity.pdbx_description
1 polymer ?
#
loop_
_entity_poly.entity_id
_entity_poly.type
_entity_poly.pdbx_seq_one_letter_code
_entity_poly.pdbx_strand_id
1 'polypeptide(L)'
;QHRALSEPGYLVTGSRVLLSDRLTKELLAWPQWNYSYFWKNLLNFRASGGINKYWPLKIKLGNGFWRNYRKFVWRRIKGCNMACWKSDAQAIGGFDESMTGWGHEDADFVFRLQNIGLIRKSGSWSTEVLHLHHRINDQSHAAENARHVREKILAKAAK
;
A
#
# COMPACT_ATOMS: atom_id res chain seq x y z
N GLN A 1 -0.61 8.79 -11.31
CA GLN A 1 0.44 7.75 -11.22
C GLN A 1 -0.14 6.33 -11.26
N HIS A 2 -1.16 5.98 -10.45
CA HIS A 2 -1.86 4.68 -10.61
C HIS A 2 -2.40 4.45 -12.02
N ARG A 3 -3.04 5.46 -12.63
CA ARG A 3 -3.48 5.42 -14.05
C ARG A 3 -2.36 5.17 -15.06
N ALA A 4 -1.11 5.53 -14.75
CA ALA A 4 0.03 5.28 -15.63
C ALA A 4 0.57 3.84 -15.49
N LEU A 5 0.18 3.12 -14.43
CA LEU A 5 0.53 1.72 -14.18
C LEU A 5 -0.64 0.77 -14.42
N SER A 6 -1.85 1.28 -14.65
CA SER A 6 -3.07 0.49 -14.78
C SER A 6 -3.06 -0.32 -16.06
N GLU A 7 -3.52 -1.57 -15.95
CA GLU A 7 -3.57 -2.53 -17.03
C GLU A 7 -4.66 -3.55 -16.68
N PRO A 8 -5.55 -3.94 -17.63
CA PRO A 8 -6.51 -5.02 -17.40
C PRO A 8 -5.80 -6.31 -16.95
N GLY A 9 -6.37 -7.02 -15.98
CA GLY A 9 -5.72 -8.21 -15.40
C GLY A 9 -4.63 -7.91 -14.36
N TYR A 10 -4.43 -6.64 -13.98
CA TYR A 10 -3.48 -6.24 -12.95
C TYR A 10 -4.12 -5.44 -11.83
N LEU A 11 -3.62 -5.63 -10.61
CA LEU A 11 -3.82 -4.70 -9.50
C LEU A 11 -2.50 -3.98 -9.16
N VAL A 12 -2.58 -2.77 -8.60
CA VAL A 12 -1.40 -2.00 -8.17
C VAL A 12 -1.41 -1.85 -6.66
N THR A 13 -0.40 -2.41 -5.99
CA THR A 13 -0.12 -2.06 -4.57
C THR A 13 0.89 -0.92 -4.55
N GLY A 14 0.47 0.24 -4.08
CA GLY A 14 1.26 1.45 -4.02
C GLY A 14 2.26 1.51 -2.87
N SER A 15 2.85 2.68 -2.70
CA SER A 15 3.89 2.96 -1.71
C SER A 15 3.52 4.20 -0.90
N ARG A 16 4.00 4.25 0.34
CA ARG A 16 3.84 5.39 1.23
C ARG A 16 5.18 5.83 1.79
N VAL A 17 5.33 7.11 2.02
CA VAL A 17 6.38 7.71 2.83
C VAL A 17 5.77 8.01 4.20
N LEU A 18 6.30 7.36 5.22
CA LEU A 18 5.85 7.59 6.60
C LEU A 18 6.45 8.88 7.10
N LEU A 19 5.58 9.75 7.63
CA LEU A 19 6.00 10.94 8.33
C LEU A 19 6.19 10.63 9.82
N SER A 20 7.11 11.34 10.47
CA SER A 20 7.20 11.32 11.93
C SER A 20 6.05 12.11 12.55
N ASP A 21 5.78 11.88 13.84
CA ASP A 21 4.82 12.66 14.62
C ASP A 21 5.14 14.17 14.58
N ARG A 22 6.42 14.51 14.79
CA ARG A 22 6.93 15.89 14.73
C ARG A 22 6.61 16.56 13.40
N LEU A 23 7.01 15.94 12.29
CA LEU A 23 6.80 16.52 10.96
C LEU A 23 5.30 16.57 10.61
N THR A 24 4.53 15.57 11.02
CA THR A 24 3.07 15.57 10.82
C THR A 24 2.42 16.79 11.47
N LYS A 25 2.74 17.05 12.75
CA LYS A 25 2.24 18.23 13.48
C LYS A 25 2.69 19.55 12.84
N GLU A 26 3.94 19.62 12.42
CA GLU A 26 4.48 20.80 11.73
C GLU A 26 3.71 21.10 10.43
N LEU A 27 3.50 20.09 9.58
CA LEU A 27 2.78 20.25 8.31
C LEU A 27 1.30 20.59 8.51
N LEU A 28 0.65 20.01 9.52
CA LEU A 28 -0.76 20.30 9.84
C LEU A 28 -0.96 21.70 10.45
N ALA A 29 0.08 22.27 11.05
CA ALA A 29 0.05 23.65 11.57
C ALA A 29 0.22 24.71 10.47
N TRP A 30 0.59 24.31 9.24
CA TRP A 30 0.67 25.26 8.14
C TRP A 30 -0.74 25.75 7.76
N PRO A 31 -0.95 27.07 7.59
CA PRO A 31 -2.26 27.59 7.19
C PRO A 31 -2.69 27.08 5.81
N GLN A 32 -1.72 26.70 4.97
CA GLN A 32 -1.93 26.14 3.64
C GLN A 32 -0.76 25.22 3.26
N TRP A 33 -1.05 24.23 2.40
CA TRP A 33 -0.03 23.32 1.91
C TRP A 33 1.01 24.05 1.04
N ASN A 34 2.28 24.01 1.45
CA ASN A 34 3.39 24.56 0.67
C ASN A 34 4.28 23.46 0.10
N TYR A 35 3.91 22.96 -1.08
CA TYR A 35 4.67 21.92 -1.77
C TYR A 35 6.12 22.33 -2.06
N SER A 36 6.35 23.58 -2.48
CA SER A 36 7.69 24.08 -2.85
C SER A 36 8.64 24.05 -1.65
N TYR A 37 8.18 24.54 -0.49
CA TYR A 37 8.95 24.48 0.75
C TYR A 37 9.21 23.03 1.17
N PHE A 38 8.17 22.18 1.15
CA PHE A 38 8.32 20.77 1.50
C PHE A 38 9.36 20.08 0.60
N TRP A 39 9.29 20.31 -0.70
CA TRP A 39 10.15 19.69 -1.70
C TRP A 39 11.62 20.11 -1.60
N LYS A 40 11.87 21.39 -1.30
CA LYS A 40 13.21 21.95 -1.07
C LYS A 40 13.84 21.40 0.21
N ASN A 41 13.02 21.13 1.24
CA ASN A 41 13.48 20.67 2.55
C ASN A 41 13.48 19.14 2.73
N LEU A 42 13.21 18.35 1.68
CA LEU A 42 13.14 16.88 1.78
C LEU A 42 14.41 16.24 2.37
N LEU A 43 15.60 16.75 2.06
CA LEU A 43 16.85 16.23 2.63
C LEU A 43 16.92 16.50 4.13
N ASN A 44 16.54 17.71 4.56
CA ASN A 44 16.49 18.08 5.98
C ASN A 44 15.50 17.19 6.73
N PHE A 45 14.30 16.97 6.19
CA PHE A 45 13.33 16.04 6.76
C PHE A 45 13.85 14.60 6.78
N ARG A 46 14.62 14.17 5.78
CA ARG A 46 15.20 12.82 5.79
C ARG A 46 16.28 12.67 6.86
N ALA A 47 17.15 13.67 6.99
CA ALA A 47 18.25 13.70 7.95
C ALA A 47 17.72 13.77 9.40
N SER A 48 16.65 14.52 9.64
CA SER A 48 16.02 14.64 10.95
C SER A 48 15.05 13.49 11.29
N GLY A 49 14.96 12.44 10.49
CA GLY A 49 14.01 11.35 10.68
C GLY A 49 12.52 11.72 10.47
N GLY A 50 12.23 12.86 9.85
CA GLY A 50 10.88 13.32 9.51
C GLY A 50 10.20 12.50 8.41
N ILE A 51 10.98 11.97 7.46
CA ILE A 51 10.49 11.05 6.42
C ILE A 51 11.35 9.78 6.38
N ASN A 52 10.72 8.63 6.12
CA ASN A 52 11.45 7.36 6.03
C ASN A 52 12.05 7.05 4.64
N LYS A 53 11.66 7.79 3.61
CA LYS A 53 12.08 7.59 2.21
C LYS A 53 12.33 8.94 1.54
N TYR A 54 13.45 9.04 0.81
CA TYR A 54 13.81 10.23 0.04
C TYR A 54 13.72 9.98 -1.47
N TRP A 55 14.46 9.00 -1.98
CA TRP A 55 14.60 8.78 -3.42
C TRP A 55 13.29 8.52 -4.17
N PRO A 56 12.35 7.71 -3.67
CA PRO A 56 11.07 7.52 -4.35
C PRO A 56 10.20 8.76 -4.42
N LEU A 57 10.49 9.83 -3.65
CA LEU A 57 9.84 11.13 -3.84
C LEU A 57 10.45 11.87 -5.01
N LYS A 58 11.78 11.87 -5.17
CA LYS A 58 12.52 12.59 -6.23
C LYS A 58 12.49 11.88 -7.59
N ILE A 59 12.54 10.56 -7.58
CA ILE A 59 12.67 9.74 -8.79
C ILE A 59 11.40 8.93 -8.98
N LYS A 60 10.80 9.04 -10.16
CA LYS A 60 9.65 8.24 -10.58
C LYS A 60 10.04 7.33 -11.74
N LEU A 61 9.87 6.04 -11.55
CA LEU A 61 10.09 5.01 -12.56
C LEU A 61 8.78 4.76 -13.31
N GLY A 62 8.87 4.50 -14.62
CA GLY A 62 7.73 4.17 -15.49
C GLY A 62 7.18 2.74 -15.28
N ASN A 63 6.21 2.34 -16.11
CA ASN A 63 5.67 0.97 -16.10
C ASN A 63 6.68 -0.03 -16.71
N GLY A 64 6.68 -1.27 -16.24
CA GLY A 64 7.58 -2.31 -16.73
C GLY A 64 7.42 -3.64 -15.99
N PHE A 65 7.84 -4.73 -16.64
CA PHE A 65 7.62 -6.10 -16.14
C PHE A 65 8.27 -6.38 -14.79
N TRP A 66 9.36 -5.67 -14.43
CA TRP A 66 10.06 -5.80 -13.15
C TRP A 66 9.20 -5.40 -11.93
N ARG A 67 8.05 -4.75 -12.17
CA ARG A 67 7.06 -4.43 -11.14
C ARG A 67 6.16 -5.62 -10.78
N ASN A 68 6.10 -6.62 -11.66
CA ASN A 68 5.11 -7.68 -11.58
C ASN A 68 5.56 -8.76 -10.59
N TYR A 69 4.71 -9.08 -9.63
CA TYR A 69 4.90 -10.19 -8.71
C TYR A 69 4.48 -11.48 -9.40
N ARG A 70 5.44 -12.36 -9.70
CA ARG A 70 5.20 -13.64 -10.40
C ARG A 70 4.40 -14.66 -9.58
N LYS A 71 4.40 -14.51 -8.25
CA LYS A 71 3.66 -15.34 -7.30
C LYS A 71 3.07 -14.47 -6.21
N PHE A 72 2.12 -15.01 -5.45
CA PHE A 72 1.63 -14.33 -4.28
C PHE A 72 2.79 -14.08 -3.29
N VAL A 73 2.93 -12.82 -2.88
CA VAL A 73 3.87 -12.40 -1.84
C VAL A 73 3.11 -11.57 -0.84
N TRP A 74 2.92 -12.12 0.36
CA TRP A 74 2.18 -11.45 1.43
C TRP A 74 2.80 -10.10 1.80
N ARG A 75 4.13 -10.02 1.80
CA ARG A 75 4.85 -8.82 2.22
C ARG A 75 4.55 -7.64 1.30
N ARG A 76 4.64 -6.43 1.89
CA ARG A 76 4.52 -5.14 1.20
C ARG A 76 3.12 -4.86 0.63
N ILE A 77 2.09 -5.59 1.05
CA ILE A 77 0.69 -5.23 0.79
C ILE A 77 0.30 -4.18 1.84
N LYS A 78 -0.26 -3.06 1.36
CA LYS A 78 -0.73 -1.94 2.17
C LYS A 78 -1.97 -1.34 1.52
N GLY A 79 -3.14 -1.59 2.09
CA GLY A 79 -4.43 -1.10 1.58
C GLY A 79 -4.53 0.43 1.42
N CYS A 80 -3.79 1.19 2.25
CA CYS A 80 -3.79 2.67 2.25
C CYS A 80 -3.44 3.34 0.90
N ASN A 81 -2.87 2.60 -0.04
CA ASN A 81 -2.55 3.10 -1.37
C ASN A 81 -2.58 1.94 -2.36
N MET A 82 -3.77 1.55 -2.82
CA MET A 82 -3.99 0.41 -3.70
C MET A 82 -5.00 0.77 -4.78
N ALA A 83 -4.88 0.16 -5.96
CA ALA A 83 -5.83 0.32 -7.06
C ALA A 83 -6.08 -1.02 -7.75
N CYS A 84 -7.33 -1.26 -8.15
CA CYS A 84 -7.77 -2.37 -8.99
C CYS A 84 -8.95 -1.89 -9.85
N TRP A 85 -9.32 -2.65 -10.87
CA TRP A 85 -10.54 -2.36 -11.62
C TRP A 85 -11.77 -2.70 -10.77
N LYS A 86 -12.84 -1.91 -10.96
CA LYS A 86 -14.11 -2.16 -10.27
C LYS A 86 -14.65 -3.56 -10.53
N SER A 87 -14.57 -4.02 -11.78
CA SER A 87 -14.98 -5.37 -12.19
C SER A 87 -14.24 -6.45 -11.40
N ASP A 88 -12.94 -6.28 -11.17
CA ASP A 88 -12.12 -7.28 -10.48
C ASP A 88 -12.46 -7.32 -8.98
N ALA A 89 -12.69 -6.16 -8.35
CA ALA A 89 -13.16 -6.08 -6.98
C ALA A 89 -14.54 -6.75 -6.82
N GLN A 90 -15.46 -6.51 -7.77
CA GLN A 90 -16.78 -7.14 -7.77
C GLN A 90 -16.70 -8.66 -7.99
N ALA A 91 -15.79 -9.14 -8.83
CA ALA A 91 -15.59 -10.56 -9.11
C ALA A 91 -15.20 -11.38 -7.87
N ILE A 92 -14.56 -10.74 -6.88
CA ILE A 92 -14.23 -11.37 -5.59
C ILE A 92 -15.20 -11.01 -4.46
N GLY A 93 -16.25 -10.23 -4.74
CA GLY A 93 -17.21 -9.77 -3.72
C GLY A 93 -16.69 -8.66 -2.80
N GLY A 94 -15.66 -7.90 -3.20
CA GLY A 94 -15.10 -6.81 -2.38
C GLY A 94 -14.18 -7.31 -1.26
N PHE A 95 -14.11 -6.56 -0.15
CA PHE A 95 -13.39 -6.99 1.05
C PHE A 95 -14.17 -8.09 1.80
N ASP A 96 -13.47 -8.93 2.55
CA ASP A 96 -14.10 -9.90 3.42
C ASP A 96 -14.62 -9.20 4.68
N GLU A 97 -15.92 -8.93 4.72
CA GLU A 97 -16.58 -8.19 5.81
C GLU A 97 -16.60 -8.96 7.14
N SER A 98 -16.28 -10.26 7.14
CA SER A 98 -16.08 -11.02 8.38
C SER A 98 -14.79 -10.65 9.11
N MET A 99 -13.81 -10.05 8.40
CA MET A 99 -12.57 -9.58 9.00
C MET A 99 -12.83 -8.27 9.74
N THR A 100 -12.99 -8.38 11.06
CA THR A 100 -13.18 -7.24 11.95
C THR A 100 -11.89 -6.88 12.68
N GLY A 101 -11.84 -5.69 13.27
CA GLY A 101 -10.65 -5.20 13.97
C GLY A 101 -9.54 -4.78 13.00
N TRP A 102 -8.28 -5.06 13.37
CA TRP A 102 -7.13 -4.56 12.63
C TRP A 102 -6.39 -5.67 11.87
N GLY A 103 -6.15 -5.41 10.59
CA GLY A 103 -5.06 -6.01 9.82
C GLY A 103 -5.43 -7.22 8.97
N HIS A 104 -4.62 -7.42 7.93
CA HIS A 104 -4.63 -8.54 6.98
C HIS A 104 -5.82 -8.59 6.00
N GLU A 105 -6.77 -7.66 6.10
CA GLU A 105 -7.86 -7.47 5.14
C GLU A 105 -7.33 -7.11 3.74
N ASP A 106 -6.25 -6.32 3.70
CA ASP A 106 -5.58 -5.94 2.47
C ASP A 106 -4.86 -7.13 1.81
N ALA A 107 -4.23 -7.98 2.62
CA ALA A 107 -3.59 -9.21 2.16
C ALA A 107 -4.59 -10.23 1.62
N ASP A 108 -5.73 -10.41 2.31
CA ASP A 108 -6.86 -11.23 1.85
C ASP A 108 -7.37 -10.76 0.49
N PHE A 109 -7.66 -9.46 0.37
CA PHE A 109 -8.18 -8.86 -0.86
C PHE A 109 -7.24 -9.10 -2.04
N VAL A 110 -5.94 -8.84 -1.86
CA VAL A 110 -4.92 -9.09 -2.89
C VAL A 110 -4.80 -10.58 -3.21
N PHE A 111 -4.83 -11.45 -2.20
CA PHE A 111 -4.76 -12.90 -2.41
C PHE A 111 -5.92 -13.40 -3.27
N ARG A 112 -7.16 -12.99 -2.96
CA ARG A 112 -8.34 -13.39 -3.72
C ARG A 112 -8.29 -12.89 -5.17
N LEU A 113 -7.85 -11.65 -5.39
CA LEU A 113 -7.62 -11.15 -6.75
C LEU A 113 -6.57 -11.98 -7.51
N GLN A 114 -5.43 -12.31 -6.89
CA GLN A 114 -4.43 -13.15 -7.54
C GLN A 114 -4.93 -14.58 -7.78
N ASN A 115 -5.80 -15.10 -6.92
CA ASN A 115 -6.38 -16.44 -7.06
C ASN A 115 -7.31 -16.56 -8.29
N ILE A 116 -7.91 -15.45 -8.74
CA ILE A 116 -8.69 -15.40 -9.99
C ILE A 116 -7.84 -14.99 -11.21
N GLY A 117 -6.50 -14.99 -11.07
CA GLY A 117 -5.56 -14.79 -12.19
C GLY A 117 -4.97 -13.39 -12.33
N LEU A 118 -5.33 -12.43 -11.47
CA LEU A 118 -4.72 -11.10 -11.55
C LEU A 118 -3.24 -11.11 -11.16
N ILE A 119 -2.47 -10.24 -11.80
CA ILE A 119 -1.08 -10.02 -11.46
C ILE A 119 -0.95 -8.77 -10.59
N ARG A 120 -0.32 -8.94 -9.43
CA ARG A 120 0.04 -7.81 -8.57
C ARG A 120 1.22 -7.05 -9.17
N LYS A 121 1.07 -5.74 -9.31
CA LYS A 121 2.10 -4.79 -9.77
C LYS A 121 2.55 -3.87 -8.62
N SER A 122 3.85 -3.70 -8.47
CA SER A 122 4.44 -2.75 -7.51
C SER A 122 4.30 -1.31 -7.99
N GLY A 123 3.61 -0.48 -7.21
CA GLY A 123 3.56 0.98 -7.38
C GLY A 123 4.71 1.72 -6.70
N SER A 124 5.64 1.02 -6.05
CA SER A 124 6.83 1.67 -5.46
C SER A 124 7.63 2.40 -6.54
N TRP A 125 8.22 3.55 -6.20
CA TRP A 125 8.90 4.45 -7.13
C TRP A 125 7.97 5.08 -8.17
N SER A 126 6.66 5.13 -7.93
CA SER A 126 5.69 5.76 -8.82
C SER A 126 4.56 6.41 -8.05
N THR A 127 4.00 5.73 -7.06
CA THR A 127 2.72 6.12 -6.43
C THR A 127 2.86 6.61 -4.99
N GLU A 128 4.06 6.97 -4.53
CA GLU A 128 4.29 7.45 -3.17
C GLU A 128 3.29 8.53 -2.74
N VAL A 129 2.59 8.25 -1.65
CA VAL A 129 1.79 9.20 -0.89
C VAL A 129 2.45 9.49 0.46
N LEU A 130 2.17 10.66 1.04
CA LEU A 130 2.59 10.96 2.41
C LEU A 130 1.59 10.35 3.39
N HIS A 131 2.08 9.52 4.31
CA HIS A 131 1.28 8.93 5.38
C HIS A 131 1.55 9.70 6.65
N LEU A 132 0.59 10.55 7.05
CA LEU A 132 0.64 11.31 8.29
C LEU A 132 0.72 10.35 9.48
N HIS A 133 1.57 10.68 10.45
CA HIS A 133 1.68 9.89 11.66
C HIS A 133 0.36 9.87 12.42
N HIS A 134 -0.01 8.69 12.90
CA HIS A 134 -1.09 8.49 13.85
C HIS A 134 -0.73 7.33 14.76
N ARG A 135 -1.35 7.28 15.94
CA ARG A 135 -1.23 6.11 16.82
C ARG A 135 -1.80 4.89 16.09
N ILE A 136 -1.10 3.78 16.23
CA ILE A 136 -1.55 2.50 15.67
C ILE A 136 -2.79 2.07 16.46
N ASN A 137 -3.83 1.62 15.75
CA ASN A 137 -5.04 1.08 16.37
C ASN A 137 -4.76 -0.23 17.08
N ASP A 138 -5.70 -0.65 17.94
CA ASP A 138 -5.63 -1.94 18.63
C ASP A 138 -5.38 -3.10 17.63
N GLN A 139 -4.38 -3.92 17.95
CA GLN A 139 -3.92 -5.04 17.12
C GLN A 139 -4.33 -6.40 17.67
N SER A 140 -5.18 -6.44 18.70
CA SER A 140 -5.68 -7.68 19.32
C SER A 140 -6.21 -8.70 18.30
N HIS A 141 -6.87 -8.26 17.22
CA HIS A 141 -7.41 -9.12 16.15
C HIS A 141 -6.39 -9.49 15.05
N ALA A 142 -5.18 -8.91 15.06
CA ALA A 142 -4.21 -9.07 13.96
C ALA A 142 -3.76 -10.54 13.78
N ALA A 143 -3.56 -11.26 14.89
CA ALA A 143 -3.12 -12.65 14.85
C ALA A 143 -4.19 -13.60 14.28
N GLU A 144 -5.45 -13.38 14.67
CA GLU A 144 -6.59 -14.14 14.16
C GLU A 144 -6.80 -13.88 12.66
N ASN A 145 -6.82 -12.61 12.25
CA ASN A 145 -6.95 -12.24 10.84
C ASN A 145 -5.78 -12.80 10.01
N ALA A 146 -4.55 -12.81 10.55
CA ALA A 146 -3.41 -13.45 9.89
C ALA A 146 -3.61 -14.97 9.71
N ARG A 147 -4.20 -15.65 10.70
CA ARG A 147 -4.50 -17.09 10.62
C ARG A 147 -5.51 -17.38 9.52
N HIS A 148 -6.62 -16.63 9.45
CA HIS A 148 -7.64 -16.80 8.42
C HIS A 148 -7.07 -16.68 7.00
N VAL A 149 -6.22 -15.69 6.76
CA VAL A 149 -5.60 -15.50 5.44
C VAL A 149 -4.57 -16.61 5.15
N ARG A 150 -3.83 -17.11 6.15
CA ARG A 150 -2.91 -18.25 5.96
C ARG A 150 -3.64 -19.53 5.58
N GLU A 151 -4.77 -19.82 6.23
CA GLU A 151 -5.59 -21.00 5.93
C GLU A 151 -6.08 -20.98 4.49
N LYS A 152 -6.56 -19.83 4.00
CA LYS A 152 -6.94 -19.64 2.59
C LYS A 152 -5.78 -19.92 1.62
N ILE A 153 -4.57 -19.46 1.95
CA ILE A 153 -3.37 -19.70 1.13
C ILE A 153 -3.00 -21.18 1.10
N LEU A 154 -2.97 -21.84 2.26
CA LEU A 154 -2.61 -23.25 2.37
C LEU A 154 -3.63 -24.14 1.65
N ALA A 155 -4.92 -23.86 1.80
CA ALA A 155 -5.99 -24.58 1.11
C ALA A 155 -5.89 -24.47 -0.42
N LYS A 156 -5.35 -23.36 -0.94
CA LYS A 156 -5.06 -23.21 -2.38
C LYS A 156 -3.80 -23.97 -2.80
N ALA A 157 -2.74 -23.97 -1.99
CA ALA A 157 -1.50 -24.68 -2.30
C ALA A 157 -1.66 -26.21 -2.32
N ALA A 158 -2.68 -26.73 -1.64
CA ALA A 158 -3.02 -28.16 -1.62
C ALA A 158 -3.88 -28.63 -2.82
N LYS A 159 -4.28 -27.72 -3.72
CA LYS A 159 -5.03 -28.01 -4.96
C LYS A 159 -4.12 -27.92 -6.17
#